data_AF-K1UK11-F1
#
_entry.id   AF-K1UK11-F1
#
_cell.length_a   1.000
_cell.length_b   1.000
_cell.length_c   1.000
_cell.angle_alpha   90.00
_cell.angle_beta   90.00
_cell.angle_gamma   90.00
#
_symmetry.space_group_name_H-M   'P 1'
#
loop_
_entity.id
_entity.type
_entity.pdbx_description
1 polymer ?
#
loop_
_entity_poly.entity_id
_entity_poly.type
_entity_poly.pdbx_seq_one_letter_code
_entity_poly.pdbx_strand_id
1 'polypeptide(L)'
;MDENEILNDLEYLQQTYPGEVRRCQRRIAEILDKYDYEGSMIYDEYPDRLSLFRIADTISTILEQEAEKVSKDLIHVLVCNEIYKRRHGGRRGMIAFL
;
A
#
# COMPACT_ATOMS: atom_id res chain seq x y z
N MET A 1 2.88 1.99 -21.77
CA MET A 1 3.19 2.97 -20.72
C MET A 1 4.25 2.30 -19.87
N ASP A 2 5.45 2.85 -19.83
CA ASP A 2 6.58 2.22 -19.15
C ASP A 2 6.32 2.17 -17.62
N GLU A 3 6.39 0.98 -17.01
CA GLU A 3 6.16 0.81 -15.56
C GLU A 3 7.09 1.69 -14.72
N ASN A 4 8.30 1.95 -15.22
CA ASN A 4 9.25 2.84 -14.57
C ASN A 4 8.79 4.31 -14.58
N GLU A 5 8.08 4.77 -15.62
CA GLU A 5 7.51 6.13 -15.63
C GLU A 5 6.41 6.25 -14.58
N ILE A 6 5.55 5.23 -14.47
CA ILE A 6 4.47 5.19 -13.47
C ILE A 6 5.04 5.22 -12.05
N LEU A 7 6.11 4.47 -11.78
CA LEU A 7 6.79 4.48 -10.48
C LEU A 7 7.43 5.84 -10.16
N ASN A 8 8.06 6.48 -11.15
CA ASN A 8 8.64 7.82 -10.98
C ASN A 8 7.56 8.87 -10.70
N ASP A 9 6.44 8.84 -11.41
CA ASP A 9 5.31 9.74 -11.20
C ASP A 9 4.68 9.54 -9.81
N LEU A 10 4.55 8.29 -9.38
CA LEU A 10 4.07 7.96 -8.03
C LEU A 10 5.00 8.50 -6.95
N GLU A 11 6.31 8.37 -7.13
CA GLU A 11 7.29 8.92 -6.18
C GLU A 11 7.26 10.46 -6.14
N TYR A 12 7.11 11.10 -7.30
CA TYR A 12 6.92 12.55 -7.38
C TYR A 12 5.66 13.01 -6.62
N LEU A 13 4.53 12.34 -6.81
CA LEU A 13 3.28 12.66 -6.11
C LEU A 13 3.41 12.51 -4.59
N GLN A 14 4.11 11.47 -4.11
CA GLN A 14 4.35 11.28 -2.68
C GLN A 14 5.14 12.43 -2.02
N GLN A 15 6.03 13.09 -2.77
CA GLN A 15 6.78 14.25 -2.25
C GLN A 15 5.86 15.45 -1.96
N THR A 16 4.75 15.56 -2.68
CA THR A 16 3.75 16.63 -2.50
C THR A 16 2.79 16.39 -1.33
N TYR A 17 2.83 15.21 -0.69
CA TYR A 17 1.91 14.87 0.38
C TYR A 17 2.10 15.76 1.62
N PRO A 18 1.01 16.16 2.30
CA PRO A 18 1.08 16.84 3.58
C PRO A 18 1.89 16.04 4.62
N GLY A 19 2.51 16.74 5.57
CA GLY A 19 3.36 16.11 6.60
C GLY A 19 2.65 15.04 7.44
N GLU A 20 1.34 15.18 7.65
CA GLU A 20 0.49 14.21 8.34
C GLU A 20 0.38 12.91 7.53
N VAL A 21 0.03 13.01 6.25
CA VAL A 21 -0.10 11.86 5.34
C VAL A 21 1.21 11.09 5.22
N ARG A 22 2.35 11.77 5.25
CA ARG A 22 3.68 11.11 5.25
C ARG A 22 3.98 10.35 6.54
N ARG A 23 3.40 10.74 7.69
CA ARG A 23 3.49 9.95 8.92
C ARG A 23 2.64 8.70 8.81
N CYS A 24 1.40 8.85 8.36
CA CYS A 24 0.51 7.72 8.08
C CYS A 24 1.15 6.73 7.10
N GLN A 25 1.71 7.22 6.00
CA GLN A 25 2.33 6.36 5.00
C GLN A 25 3.48 5.55 5.58
N ARG A 26 4.36 6.16 6.40
CA ARG A 26 5.42 5.43 7.09
C ARG A 26 4.85 4.38 8.04
N ARG A 27 3.83 4.73 8.81
CA ARG A 27 3.19 3.79 9.73
C ARG A 27 2.50 2.63 9.01
N ILE A 28 1.82 2.92 7.90
CA ILE A 28 1.22 1.93 7.01
C ILE A 28 2.29 1.00 6.45
N ALA A 29 3.43 1.53 6.01
CA ALA A 29 4.55 0.72 5.52
C ALA A 29 5.10 -0.20 6.61
N GLU A 30 5.29 0.28 7.83
CA GLU A 30 5.73 -0.54 8.99
C GLU A 30 4.74 -1.67 9.31
N ILE A 31 3.44 -1.42 9.19
CA ILE A 31 2.42 -2.45 9.42
C ILE A 31 2.42 -3.45 8.26
N LEU A 32 2.48 -2.97 7.02
CA LEU A 32 2.53 -3.81 5.82
C LEU A 32 3.79 -4.68 5.74
N ASP A 33 4.91 -4.26 6.34
CA ASP A 33 6.12 -5.09 6.43
C ASP A 33 5.86 -6.41 7.19
N LYS A 34 4.89 -6.45 8.11
CA LYS A 34 4.48 -7.71 8.76
C LYS A 34 3.71 -8.64 7.82
N TYR A 35 3.06 -8.07 6.81
CA TYR A 35 2.37 -8.81 5.74
C TYR A 35 3.31 -9.13 4.57
N ASP A 36 4.56 -8.64 4.58
CA ASP A 36 5.58 -8.90 3.57
C ASP A 36 6.36 -10.19 3.88
N TYR A 37 5.66 -11.32 3.78
CA TYR A 37 6.24 -12.66 3.90
C TYR A 37 6.10 -13.45 2.59
N GLU A 38 6.94 -14.49 2.44
CA GLU A 38 6.93 -15.35 1.25
C GLU A 38 5.62 -16.14 1.18
N GLY A 39 4.91 -16.04 0.04
CA GLY A 39 3.56 -16.60 -0.10
C GLY A 39 2.44 -15.78 0.55
N SER A 40 2.68 -14.51 0.86
CA SER A 40 1.62 -13.60 1.31
C SER A 40 0.60 -13.32 0.22
N MET A 41 -0.68 -13.21 0.61
CA MET A 41 -1.79 -12.88 -0.28
C MET A 41 -1.58 -11.60 -1.09
N ILE A 42 -0.74 -10.67 -0.62
CA ILE A 42 -0.43 -9.42 -1.34
C ILE A 42 0.36 -9.66 -2.64
N TYR A 43 0.98 -10.84 -2.78
CA TYR A 43 1.75 -11.26 -3.93
C TYR A 43 1.05 -12.33 -4.78
N ASP A 44 -0.19 -12.69 -4.45
CA ASP A 44 -0.97 -13.59 -5.30
C ASP A 44 -1.10 -12.98 -6.71
N GLU A 45 -1.19 -13.86 -7.72
CA GLU A 45 -1.45 -13.42 -9.10
C GLU A 45 -2.76 -12.63 -9.18
N TYR A 46 -3.77 -13.08 -8.42
CA TYR A 46 -5.10 -12.49 -8.33
C TYR A 46 -5.53 -12.28 -6.88
N PRO A 47 -5.09 -11.18 -6.24
CA PRO A 47 -5.53 -10.88 -4.88
C PRO A 47 -7.02 -10.52 -4.88
N ASP A 48 -7.80 -11.16 -4.01
CA ASP A 48 -9.22 -10.83 -3.84
C ASP A 48 -9.37 -9.41 -3.27
N ARG A 49 -10.27 -8.63 -3.88
CA ARG A 49 -10.58 -7.24 -3.50
C ARG A 49 -10.99 -7.13 -2.02
N LEU A 50 -11.79 -8.06 -1.52
CA LEU A 50 -12.23 -8.10 -0.12
C LEU A 50 -11.06 -8.35 0.82
N SER A 51 -10.11 -9.20 0.44
CA SER A 51 -8.93 -9.50 1.27
C SER A 51 -8.01 -8.28 1.38
N LEU A 52 -7.80 -7.54 0.29
CA LEU A 52 -7.06 -6.28 0.30
C LEU A 52 -7.76 -5.22 1.17
N PHE A 53 -9.07 -5.07 1.04
CA PHE A 53 -9.83 -4.14 1.88
C PHE A 53 -9.84 -4.54 3.35
N ARG A 54 -9.89 -5.83 3.68
CA ARG A 54 -9.75 -6.29 5.08
C ARG A 54 -8.40 -5.92 5.69
N ILE A 55 -7.31 -6.01 4.91
CA ILE A 55 -5.99 -5.55 5.38
C ILE A 55 -6.03 -4.06 5.66
N ALA A 56 -6.59 -3.26 4.74
CA ALA A 56 -6.69 -1.82 4.91
C ALA A 56 -7.64 -1.41 6.04
N ASP A 57 -8.74 -2.11 6.27
CA ASP A 57 -9.65 -1.90 7.41
C ASP A 57 -8.95 -2.24 8.74
N THR A 58 -8.15 -3.30 8.76
CA THR A 58 -7.34 -3.67 9.93
C THR A 58 -6.33 -2.57 10.24
N ILE A 59 -5.63 -2.07 9.22
CA ILE A 59 -4.69 -0.95 9.34
C ILE A 59 -5.41 0.33 9.79
N SER A 60 -6.59 0.62 9.24
CA SER A 60 -7.43 1.75 9.64
C SER A 60 -7.79 1.67 11.12
N THR A 61 -8.14 0.49 11.61
CA THR A 61 -8.48 0.28 13.03
C THR A 61 -7.26 0.52 13.93
N ILE A 62 -6.07 0.10 13.50
CA ILE A 62 -4.82 0.33 14.24
C ILE A 62 -4.49 1.83 14.28
N LEU A 63 -4.61 2.53 13.14
CA LEU A 63 -4.32 3.96 13.06
C LEU A 63 -5.31 4.82 13.85
N GLU A 64 -6.59 4.44 13.87
CA GLU A 64 -7.61 5.08 14.70
C GLU A 64 -7.27 4.98 16.19
N GLN A 65 -6.73 3.85 16.64
CA GLN A 65 -6.27 3.66 18.02
C GLN A 65 -5.03 4.51 18.36
N GLU A 66 -4.19 4.83 17.37
CA GLU A 66 -3.02 5.70 17.51
C GLU A 66 -3.36 7.21 17.45
N ALA A 67 -4.65 7.56 17.45
CA ALA A 67 -5.19 8.92 17.42
C ALA A 67 -4.85 9.73 16.14
N GLU A 68 -4.48 9.05 15.05
CA GLU A 68 -4.29 9.67 13.74
C GLU A 68 -5.65 9.86 13.06
N LYS A 69 -6.20 11.08 13.07
CA LYS A 69 -7.48 11.42 12.41
C LYS A 69 -7.30 11.48 10.89
N VAL A 70 -7.20 10.32 10.27
CA VAL A 70 -7.04 10.17 8.82
C VAL A 70 -8.28 9.49 8.27
N SER A 71 -8.79 9.96 7.13
CA SER A 71 -9.96 9.36 6.50
C SER A 71 -9.68 7.90 6.13
N LYS A 72 -10.66 7.01 6.38
CA LYS A 72 -10.58 5.58 5.99
C LYS A 72 -10.31 5.41 4.50
N ASP A 73 -10.91 6.26 3.67
CA ASP A 73 -10.72 6.23 2.22
C ASP A 73 -9.27 6.56 1.83
N LEU A 74 -8.65 7.49 2.56
CA LEU A 74 -7.25 7.83 2.34
C LEU A 74 -6.33 6.67 2.77
N ILE A 75 -6.61 6.01 3.88
CA ILE A 75 -5.87 4.83 4.33
C ILE A 75 -5.97 3.71 3.28
N HIS A 76 -7.18 3.46 2.76
CA HIS A 76 -7.39 2.49 1.68
C HIS A 76 -6.51 2.77 0.46
N VAL A 77 -6.49 4.02 -0.03
CA VAL A 77 -5.67 4.41 -1.18
C VAL A 77 -4.19 4.26 -0.87
N LEU A 78 -3.72 4.66 0.32
CA LEU A 78 -2.32 4.56 0.72
C LEU A 78 -1.86 3.09 0.83
N VAL A 79 -2.67 2.21 1.42
CA VAL A 79 -2.38 0.78 1.52
C VAL A 79 -2.29 0.14 0.15
N CYS A 80 -3.26 0.41 -0.73
CA CYS A 80 -3.25 -0.10 -2.10
C CYS A 80 -2.02 0.39 -2.88
N ASN A 81 -1.63 1.66 -2.72
CA ASN A 81 -0.45 2.23 -3.37
C ASN A 81 0.85 1.56 -2.87
N GLU A 82 0.96 1.32 -1.56
CA GLU A 82 2.10 0.64 -0.96
C GLU A 82 2.22 -0.83 -1.39
N ILE A 83 1.09 -1.54 -1.52
CA ILE A 83 1.05 -2.90 -2.07
C ILE A 83 1.44 -2.89 -3.56
N TYR A 84 0.90 -1.94 -4.33
CA TYR A 84 1.24 -1.77 -5.74
C TYR A 84 2.75 -1.54 -5.92
N LYS A 85 3.33 -0.60 -5.16
CA LYS A 85 4.78 -0.33 -5.17
C LYS A 85 5.61 -1.57 -4.80
N ARG A 86 5.18 -2.38 -3.82
CA ARG A 86 5.88 -3.63 -3.46
C ARG A 86 5.81 -4.70 -4.56
N ARG A 87 4.68 -4.80 -5.28
CA ARG A 87 4.52 -5.73 -6.40
C ARG A 87 5.40 -5.33 -7.59
N HIS A 88 5.37 -4.05 -7.98
CA HIS A 88 6.05 -3.56 -9.18
C HIS A 88 7.49 -3.06 -8.95
N GLY A 89 7.87 -2.75 -7.72
CA GLY A 89 9.20 -2.23 -7.35
C GLY A 89 10.32 -3.28 -7.29
N GLY A 90 10.14 -4.44 -7.93
CA GLY A 90 11.21 -5.43 -8.12
C GLY A 90 11.52 -6.36 -6.94
N ARG A 91 10.63 -6.48 -5.93
CA ARG A 91 10.87 -7.41 -4.81
C ARG A 91 10.08 -8.71 -4.81
N ARG A 92 8.95 -8.86 -5.51
CA ARG A 92 8.22 -10.15 -5.58
C ARG A 92 7.03 -10.27 -6.55
N GLY A 93 6.58 -9.23 -7.25
CA GLY A 93 5.40 -9.33 -8.12
C GLY A 93 5.75 -9.71 -9.56
N MET A 94 5.42 -10.94 -9.97
CA MET A 94 5.17 -11.23 -11.39
C MET A 94 3.70 -10.95 -11.67
N ILE A 95 3.42 -10.18 -12.73
CA ILE A 95 2.08 -10.06 -13.28
C ILE A 95 2.08 -10.82 -14.60
N ALA A 96 1.51 -12.02 -14.59
CA ALA A 96 1.13 -12.70 -15.81
C ALA A 96 -0.23 -12.15 -16.24
N PHE A 97 -0.25 -11.26 -17.23
CA PHE A 97 -1.47 -11.00 -17.99
C PHE A 97 -1.64 -12.19 -18.94
N LEU A 98 -2.74 -12.94 -18.77
CA LEU A 98 -3.23 -13.94 -19.71
C LEU A 98 -4.25 -13.32 -20.67
#